data_AF-A0A357V818-F1
#
_entry.id   AF-A0A357V818-F1
#
_cell.length_a   1.000
_cell.length_b   1.000
_cell.length_c   1.000
_cell.angle_alpha   90.00
_cell.angle_beta   90.00
_cell.angle_gamma   90.00
#
_symmetry.space_group_name_H-M   'P 1'
#
loop_
_entity.id
_entity.type
_entity.pdbx_description
1 polymer ?
#
loop_
_entity_poly.entity_id
_entity_poly.type
_entity_poly.pdbx_seq_one_letter_code
_entity_poly.pdbx_strand_id
1 'polypeptide(L)'
;GGSALAANGGAGMALTVTHIAAATASLVWMLIEWKKYGKPSLVGLVTGTIAGLATITPASGFVGPIGALIIGVAAGLVCFKMVQIVKTAWKLDDSLDVFAVHGVGGSLGTILVAFLCAPMFGGLGLPDGKTMFDAL
;
A
#
# COMPACT_ATOMS: atom_id res chain seq x y z
N GLY A 1 8.24 1.49 11.40
CA GLY A 1 9.00 1.10 12.60
C GLY A 1 9.89 2.25 13.06
N GLY A 2 11.10 2.37 12.52
CA GLY A 2 12.07 3.40 12.94
C GLY A 2 11.59 4.85 12.81
N SER A 3 10.70 5.15 11.86
CA SER A 3 10.08 6.48 11.71
C SER A 3 9.26 6.93 12.92
N ALA A 4 8.96 6.04 13.87
CA ALA A 4 8.36 6.39 15.15
C ALA A 4 9.33 7.02 16.16
N LEU A 5 10.64 6.98 15.88
CA LEU A 5 11.73 7.58 16.67
C LEU A 5 11.85 7.08 18.13
N ALA A 6 11.11 6.04 18.49
CA ALA A 6 11.13 5.40 19.80
C ALA A 6 10.70 3.92 19.68
N ALA A 7 11.17 3.07 20.60
CA ALA A 7 10.74 1.67 20.70
C ALA A 7 9.48 1.56 21.57
N ASN A 8 8.31 1.89 21.01
CA ASN A 8 7.03 1.95 21.73
C ASN A 8 5.88 1.30 20.95
N GLY A 9 4.65 1.40 21.47
CA GLY A 9 3.45 0.84 20.85
C GLY A 9 3.18 1.37 19.43
N GLY A 10 3.51 2.63 19.15
CA GLY A 10 3.39 3.21 17.80
C GLY A 10 4.36 2.57 16.81
N ALA A 11 5.62 2.34 17.22
CA ALA A 11 6.59 1.62 16.41
C ALA A 11 6.18 0.17 16.15
N GLY A 12 5.64 -0.51 17.17
CA GLY A 12 5.09 -1.86 17.07
C GLY A 12 3.93 -1.93 16.08
N MET A 13 2.95 -1.03 16.24
CA MET A 13 1.80 -0.95 15.32
C MET A 13 2.25 -0.68 13.88
N ALA A 14 3.18 0.25 13.67
CA ALA A 14 3.71 0.56 12.35
C ALA A 14 4.34 -0.67 11.68
N LEU A 15 5.05 -1.52 12.42
CA LEU A 15 5.59 -2.78 11.89
C LEU A 15 4.48 -3.78 11.56
N THR A 16 3.47 -3.90 12.42
CA THR A 16 2.32 -4.80 12.22
C THR A 16 1.55 -4.44 10.95
N VAL A 17 1.14 -3.18 10.80
CA VAL A 17 0.39 -2.73 9.61
C VAL A 17 1.22 -2.84 8.33
N THR A 18 2.53 -2.64 8.42
CA THR A 18 3.45 -2.83 7.29
C THR A 18 3.43 -4.28 6.79
N HIS A 19 3.50 -5.26 7.71
CA HIS A 19 3.44 -6.68 7.34
C HIS A 19 2.06 -7.07 6.77
N ILE A 20 0.97 -6.57 7.36
CA ILE A 20 -0.38 -6.84 6.88
C ILE A 20 -0.55 -6.32 5.45
N ALA A 21 -0.17 -5.07 5.19
CA ALA A 21 -0.29 -4.49 3.85
C ALA A 21 0.58 -5.21 2.83
N ALA A 22 1.82 -5.55 3.20
CA ALA A 22 2.73 -6.33 2.36
C ALA A 22 2.12 -7.68 1.97
N ALA A 23 1.75 -8.50 2.96
CA ALA A 23 1.19 -9.83 2.73
C ALA A 23 -0.11 -9.77 1.91
N THR A 24 -0.97 -8.79 2.18
CA THR A 24 -2.23 -8.61 1.46
C THR A 24 -1.99 -8.26 0.00
N ALA A 25 -1.09 -7.31 -0.28
CA ALA A 25 -0.75 -6.92 -1.64
C ALA A 25 -0.09 -8.08 -2.42
N SER A 26 0.77 -8.88 -1.78
CA SER A 26 1.34 -10.10 -2.37
C SER A 26 0.25 -11.09 -2.80
N LEU A 27 -0.70 -11.37 -1.90
CA LEU A 27 -1.80 -12.30 -2.17
C LEU A 27 -2.73 -11.77 -3.27
N VAL A 28 -3.05 -10.48 -3.24
CA VAL A 28 -3.90 -9.86 -4.25
C VAL A 28 -3.22 -9.92 -5.61
N TRP A 29 -1.94 -9.56 -5.71
CA TRP A 29 -1.18 -9.65 -6.96
C TRP A 29 -1.11 -11.09 -7.48
N MET A 30 -0.80 -12.05 -6.60
CA MET A 30 -0.78 -13.47 -6.91
C MET A 30 -2.12 -13.96 -7.47
N LEU A 31 -3.24 -13.57 -6.85
CA LEU A 31 -4.59 -13.93 -7.30
C LEU A 31 -4.91 -13.31 -8.66
N ILE A 32 -4.50 -12.08 -8.92
CA ILE A 32 -4.67 -11.43 -10.22
C ILE A 32 -3.88 -12.18 -11.30
N GLU A 33 -2.60 -12.50 -11.04
CA GLU A 33 -1.79 -13.28 -11.98
C GLU A 33 -2.37 -14.66 -12.24
N TRP A 34 -2.80 -15.35 -11.19
CA TRP A 34 -3.42 -16.66 -11.34
C TRP A 34 -4.66 -16.59 -12.21
N LYS A 35 -5.54 -15.60 -11.98
CA LYS A 35 -6.75 -15.40 -12.79
C LYS A 35 -6.44 -15.04 -14.24
N LYS A 36 -5.41 -14.23 -14.50
CA LYS A 36 -5.10 -13.70 -15.83
C LYS A 36 -4.20 -14.61 -16.67
N TYR A 37 -3.26 -15.30 -16.04
CA TYR A 37 -2.19 -16.07 -16.69
C TYR A 37 -2.22 -17.57 -16.33
N GLY A 38 -3.18 -18.00 -15.51
CA GLY A 38 -3.39 -19.40 -15.14
C GLY A 38 -2.43 -19.94 -14.07
N LYS A 39 -1.39 -19.19 -13.72
CA LYS A 39 -0.42 -19.56 -12.67
C LYS A 39 0.19 -18.32 -12.02
N PRO A 40 0.46 -18.35 -10.71
CA PRO A 40 1.20 -17.29 -10.04
C PRO A 40 2.68 -17.33 -10.37
N SER A 41 3.38 -16.20 -10.25
CA SER A 41 4.83 -16.12 -10.37
C SER A 41 5.49 -15.62 -9.08
N LEU A 42 6.74 -16.04 -8.84
CA LEU A 42 7.52 -15.54 -7.71
C LEU A 42 7.80 -14.04 -7.85
N VAL A 43 8.13 -13.60 -9.06
CA VAL A 43 8.37 -12.18 -9.37
C VAL A 43 7.11 -11.37 -9.06
N GLY A 44 5.94 -11.78 -9.54
CA GLY A 44 4.68 -11.11 -9.26
C GLY A 44 4.34 -11.07 -7.77
N LEU A 45 4.57 -12.15 -7.04
CA LEU A 45 4.36 -12.18 -5.59
C LEU A 45 5.27 -11.16 -4.88
N VAL A 46 6.56 -11.12 -5.23
CA VAL A 46 7.52 -10.17 -4.66
C VAL A 46 7.19 -8.73 -5.06
N THR A 47 6.86 -8.47 -6.32
CA THR A 47 6.42 -7.14 -6.80
C THR A 47 5.17 -6.69 -6.05
N GLY A 48 4.21 -7.59 -5.81
CA GLY A 48 3.05 -7.34 -4.97
C GLY A 48 3.42 -6.97 -3.54
N THR A 49 4.37 -7.69 -2.93
CA THR A 49 4.91 -7.35 -1.59
C THR A 49 5.46 -5.91 -1.57
N ILE A 50 6.30 -5.55 -2.55
CA ILE A 50 6.89 -4.21 -2.63
C ILE A 50 5.80 -3.15 -2.86
N ALA A 51 4.76 -3.43 -3.66
CA ALA A 51 3.62 -2.53 -3.84
C ALA A 51 2.90 -2.26 -2.51
N GLY A 52 2.64 -3.29 -1.72
CA GLY A 52 2.07 -3.13 -0.39
C GLY A 52 2.94 -2.29 0.54
N LEU A 53 4.25 -2.57 0.58
CA LEU A 53 5.22 -1.84 1.39
C LEU A 53 5.35 -0.36 0.99
N ALA A 54 5.45 -0.08 -0.30
CA ALA A 54 5.54 1.29 -0.80
C ALA A 54 4.26 2.08 -0.48
N THR A 55 3.09 1.48 -0.68
CA THR A 55 1.80 2.14 -0.47
C THR A 55 1.48 2.36 1.01
N ILE A 56 1.84 1.45 1.91
CA ILE A 56 1.58 1.61 3.35
C ILE A 56 2.55 2.59 4.03
N THR A 57 3.71 2.86 3.43
CA THR A 57 4.77 3.70 4.03
C THR A 57 4.26 5.04 4.56
N PRO A 58 3.56 5.90 3.77
CA PRO A 58 3.04 7.17 4.28
C PRO A 58 1.93 7.02 5.33
N ALA A 59 1.27 5.86 5.40
CA ALA A 59 0.12 5.62 6.27
C ALA A 59 0.47 4.88 7.58
N SER A 60 1.60 4.19 7.63
CA SER A 60 1.94 3.20 8.66
C SER A 60 1.96 3.73 10.10
N GLY A 61 2.14 5.05 10.29
CA GLY A 61 2.10 5.69 11.60
C GLY A 61 0.71 6.06 12.09
N PHE A 62 -0.32 5.97 11.24
CA PHE A 62 -1.64 6.57 11.50
C PHE A 62 -2.80 5.59 11.35
N VAL A 63 -2.64 4.52 10.55
CA VAL A 63 -3.71 3.56 10.26
C VAL A 63 -3.62 2.32 11.14
N GLY A 64 -4.77 1.69 11.39
CA GLY A 64 -4.85 0.40 12.06
C GLY A 64 -4.78 -0.81 11.11
N PRO A 65 -4.87 -2.04 11.65
CA PRO A 65 -4.83 -3.29 10.86
C PRO A 65 -5.87 -3.37 9.74
N ILE A 66 -7.09 -2.85 9.96
CA ILE A 66 -8.15 -2.86 8.93
C ILE A 66 -7.78 -1.90 7.79
N GLY A 67 -7.32 -0.69 8.10
CA GLY A 67 -6.80 0.24 7.10
C GLY A 67 -5.64 -0.36 6.30
N ALA A 68 -4.74 -1.11 6.96
CA ALA A 68 -3.63 -1.80 6.31
C ALA A 68 -4.07 -2.88 5.31
N LEU A 69 -5.11 -3.65 5.64
CA LEU A 69 -5.71 -4.62 4.71
C LEU A 69 -6.26 -3.91 3.47
N ILE A 70 -7.02 -2.83 3.66
CA ILE A 70 -7.61 -2.06 2.55
C ILE A 70 -6.50 -1.48 1.65
N ILE A 71 -5.46 -0.90 2.26
CA ILE A 71 -4.29 -0.38 1.53
C ILE A 71 -3.58 -1.49 0.76
N GLY A 72 -3.36 -2.66 1.36
CA GLY A 72 -2.74 -3.79 0.68
C GLY A 72 -3.55 -4.28 -0.54
N VAL A 73 -4.88 -4.35 -0.42
CA VAL A 73 -5.76 -4.68 -1.56
C VAL A 73 -5.67 -3.61 -2.65
N ALA A 74 -5.77 -2.34 -2.28
CA ALA A 74 -5.68 -1.24 -3.23
C ALA A 74 -4.31 -1.22 -3.95
N ALA A 75 -3.22 -1.42 -3.21
CA ALA A 75 -1.86 -1.50 -3.75
C ALA A 75 -1.72 -2.63 -4.78
N GLY A 76 -2.17 -3.85 -4.43
CA GLY A 76 -2.09 -5.00 -5.34
C GLY A 76 -2.89 -4.79 -6.63
N LEU A 77 -4.07 -4.16 -6.55
CA LEU A 77 -4.92 -3.89 -7.72
C LEU A 77 -4.37 -2.75 -8.60
N VAL A 78 -4.10 -1.60 -7.98
CA VAL A 78 -3.72 -0.37 -8.69
C VAL A 78 -2.33 -0.50 -9.28
N CYS A 79 -1.34 -0.95 -8.51
CA CYS A 79 0.04 -1.07 -8.99
C CYS A 79 0.15 -2.12 -10.10
N PHE A 80 -0.56 -3.26 -10.00
CA PHE A 80 -0.61 -4.25 -11.07
C PHE A 80 -1.15 -3.65 -12.38
N LYS A 81 -2.24 -2.86 -12.29
CA LYS A 81 -2.81 -2.21 -13.47
C LYS A 81 -1.87 -1.15 -14.04
N MET A 82 -1.20 -0.39 -13.19
CA MET A 82 -0.26 0.64 -13.62
C MET A 82 0.98 0.07 -14.27
N VAL A 83 1.53 -1.05 -13.80
CA VAL A 83 2.63 -1.76 -14.49
C VAL A 83 2.25 -2.05 -15.94
N GLN A 84 1.02 -2.52 -16.16
CA GLN A 84 0.54 -2.79 -17.52
C GLN A 84 0.42 -1.52 -18.34
N ILE A 85 -0.14 -0.44 -17.79
CA ILE A 85 -0.30 0.84 -18.48
C ILE A 85 1.07 1.43 -18.86
N VAL A 86 2.00 1.49 -17.91
CA VAL A 86 3.36 2.04 -18.11
C VAL A 86 4.07 1.29 -19.24
N LYS A 87 4.06 -0.04 -19.20
CA LYS A 87 4.75 -0.86 -20.21
C LYS A 87 4.05 -0.87 -21.56
N THR A 88 2.72 -0.98 -21.61
CA THR A 88 1.99 -1.20 -22.87
C THR A 88 1.49 0.08 -23.53
N ALA A 89 0.98 1.03 -22.74
CA ALA A 89 0.40 2.26 -23.26
C ALA A 89 1.45 3.37 -23.37
N TRP A 90 2.26 3.55 -22.32
CA TRP A 90 3.28 4.60 -22.30
C TRP A 90 4.61 4.17 -22.90
N LYS A 91 4.82 2.86 -23.10
CA LYS A 91 6.03 2.27 -23.69
C LYS A 91 7.31 2.72 -22.98
N LEU A 92 7.20 2.97 -21.67
CA LEU A 92 8.34 3.25 -20.82
C LEU A 92 8.95 1.93 -20.38
N ASP A 93 10.24 1.76 -20.63
CA ASP A 93 11.00 0.61 -20.16
C ASP A 93 11.41 0.83 -18.70
N ASP A 94 10.47 0.53 -17.80
CA ASP A 94 10.70 0.51 -16.36
C ASP A 94 11.13 -0.90 -15.95
N SER A 95 12.45 -1.12 -15.92
CA SER A 95 13.05 -2.45 -15.78
C SER A 95 12.59 -3.22 -14.53
N LEU A 96 12.25 -2.51 -13.46
CA LEU A 96 11.82 -3.10 -12.17
C LEU A 96 10.42 -2.65 -11.75
N ASP A 97 9.65 -2.04 -12.65
CA ASP A 97 8.31 -1.51 -12.34
C ASP A 97 8.30 -0.46 -11.20
N VAL A 98 9.41 0.25 -10.99
CA VAL A 98 9.62 1.19 -9.88
C VAL A 98 8.62 2.34 -9.92
N PHE A 99 8.36 2.91 -11.09
CA PHE A 99 7.44 4.04 -11.21
C PHE A 99 6.01 3.62 -10.84
N ALA A 100 5.55 2.47 -11.35
CA ALA A 100 4.22 1.97 -11.07
C ALA A 100 4.06 1.56 -9.60
N VAL A 101 5.07 0.94 -9.01
CA VAL A 101 5.00 0.38 -7.65
C VAL A 101 5.30 1.42 -6.58
N HIS A 102 6.33 2.26 -6.77
CA HIS A 102 6.75 3.26 -5.78
C HIS A 102 6.13 4.63 -6.06
N GLY A 103 6.16 5.09 -7.30
CA GLY A 103 5.61 6.40 -7.67
C GLY A 103 4.09 6.45 -7.49
N VAL A 104 3.37 5.55 -8.17
CA VAL A 104 1.91 5.48 -8.04
C VAL A 104 1.51 4.90 -6.69
N GLY A 105 2.14 3.83 -6.22
CA GLY A 105 1.84 3.25 -4.92
C GLY A 105 2.04 4.23 -3.76
N GLY A 106 3.15 4.96 -3.73
CA GLY A 106 3.38 6.00 -2.71
C GLY A 106 2.34 7.12 -2.78
N SER A 107 1.99 7.58 -3.98
CA SER A 107 0.93 8.59 -4.17
C SER A 107 -0.43 8.10 -3.68
N LEU A 108 -0.78 6.86 -4.01
CA LEU A 108 -2.01 6.20 -3.55
C LEU A 108 -2.04 6.11 -2.02
N GLY A 109 -0.94 5.71 -1.39
CA GLY A 109 -0.82 5.63 0.06
C GLY A 109 -1.05 6.97 0.76
N THR A 110 -0.46 8.04 0.23
CA THR A 110 -0.61 9.41 0.73
C THR A 110 -2.06 9.90 0.64
N ILE A 111 -2.79 9.52 -0.41
CA ILE A 111 -4.21 9.86 -0.53
C ILE A 111 -5.04 9.01 0.44
N LEU A 112 -4.78 7.70 0.53
CA LEU A 112 -5.58 6.78 1.33
C LEU A 112 -5.46 7.04 2.83
N VAL A 113 -4.32 7.51 3.34
CA VAL A 113 -4.17 7.79 4.78
C VAL A 113 -5.13 8.88 5.27
N ALA A 114 -5.45 9.87 4.43
CA ALA A 114 -6.40 10.94 4.78
C ALA A 114 -7.77 10.39 5.21
N PHE A 115 -8.17 9.24 4.67
CA PHE A 115 -9.43 8.58 4.97
C PHE A 115 -9.28 7.44 5.98
N LEU A 116 -8.24 6.61 5.82
CA LEU A 116 -8.07 5.38 6.59
C LEU A 116 -7.42 5.59 7.96
N CYS A 117 -6.99 6.81 8.28
CA CYS A 117 -6.63 7.19 9.65
C CYS A 117 -7.85 7.28 10.58
N ALA A 118 -9.08 7.27 10.07
CA ALA A 118 -10.29 7.41 10.88
C ALA A 118 -10.44 6.26 11.91
N PRO A 119 -10.99 6.52 13.12
CA PRO A 119 -11.11 5.52 14.18
C PRO A 119 -11.96 4.30 13.78
N MET A 120 -12.93 4.47 12.88
CA MET A 120 -13.76 3.37 12.37
C MET A 120 -12.95 2.28 11.63
N PHE A 121 -11.76 2.62 11.12
CA PHE A 121 -10.82 1.69 10.49
C PHE A 121 -9.68 1.28 11.43
N GLY A 122 -9.78 1.63 12.72
CA GLY A 122 -8.77 1.39 13.74
C GLY A 122 -7.56 2.34 13.67
N GLY A 123 -7.67 3.45 12.94
CA GLY A 123 -6.64 4.49 12.89
C GLY A 123 -6.68 5.45 14.07
N LEU A 124 -5.68 6.33 14.17
CA LEU A 124 -5.50 7.26 15.28
C LEU A 124 -6.52 8.42 15.32
N GLY A 125 -7.27 8.62 14.24
CA GLY A 125 -8.15 9.76 14.06
C GLY A 125 -7.45 11.02 13.59
N LEU A 126 -8.25 12.06 13.32
CA LEU A 126 -7.79 13.39 12.95
C LEU A 126 -7.66 14.27 14.20
N PRO A 127 -6.78 15.28 14.19
CA PRO A 127 -6.75 16.30 15.23
C PRO A 127 -8.10 17.01 15.39
N ASP A 128 -8.38 17.50 16.59
CA ASP A 128 -9.63 18.20 16.90
C ASP A 128 -9.90 19.35 15.94
N GLY A 129 -11.14 19.40 15.43
CA GLY A 129 -11.59 20.42 14.48
C GLY A 129 -11.16 20.21 13.03
N LYS A 130 -10.44 19.13 12.69
CA LYS A 130 -10.11 18.78 11.31
C LYS A 130 -11.04 17.74 10.72
N THR A 131 -11.41 17.94 9.46
CA THR A 131 -12.19 17.01 8.63
C THR A 131 -11.28 16.21 7.70
N MET A 132 -11.81 15.13 7.11
CA MET A 132 -11.07 14.32 6.13
C MET A 132 -10.61 15.13 4.91
N PHE A 133 -11.31 16.21 4.56
CA PHE A 133 -10.97 17.07 3.43
C PHE A 133 -9.84 18.05 3.75
N ASP A 134 -9.59 18.37 5.02
CA ASP A 134 -8.48 19.23 5.44
C ASP A 134 -7.11 18.52 5.35
N ALA A 135 -7.11 17.22 5.02
CA ALA A 135 -5.94 16.37 4.90
C ALA A 135 -5.55 16.08 3.42
N LEU A 136 -6.28 16.62 2.44
CA LEU A 136 -6.02 16.53 0.99
C LEU A 136 -5.49 17.85 0.44
#